data_AF-A0A956GE96-F1
#
_entry.id   AF-A0A956GE96-F1
#
_cell.length_a   1.000
_cell.length_b   1.000
_cell.length_c   1.000
_cell.angle_alpha   90.00
_cell.angle_beta   90.00
_cell.angle_gamma   90.00
#
_symmetry.space_group_name_H-M   'P 1'
#
loop_
_entity.id
_entity.type
_entity.pdbx_description
1 polymer ?
#
loop_
_entity_poly.entity_id
_entity_poly.type
_entity_poly.pdbx_seq_one_letter_code
_entity_poly.pdbx_strand_id
1 'polypeptide(L)'
;MIWFRQGVAWIPDLEALRAQLAGLRINALTMHVENASFLPPMLSRMTFDALVGAERFGPLHGDVVHISGNAVSVQLDNAARDQLLKALGQAAPAPGGTAEHPTVAPSRGRVRATVAMHYTYEGDDAAEPEPAHELEPEEHPSQASFPAAGSQALAGRIAGTVGLGVVQELFEDQQLAPPGDPATLIHVLRYLHQVKAAGTLTIIGTHYTKRISMARGTPLDINVTPFKEDEQLGQILIKARWITPHRLADVMRRARVNKIAVGQALIESGVLDHAKLERALAHQTYRRLHDLFTWDRARYEFEPGSVELTHTHHPVAVPQLLHEVARDILRQARTDDLLVLLEAYNERFPRMAKISAEYLRHLVSDDKTLRVCRQIFGGDRTLRQAITASVLGRPRTVRLVLYLLAARALELHVDPPASSSQGRKEIAEQHRTIEVQDYFQRLGVAYTVHPDEILPAFNRRAADFAAGSPAHRVDAHTAERIGKLLDEAQLVLTAATSRRRYRERVLGEEKMKLFAKVLKERAEFAHLHGDRERARRLETVIHELS
;
A
#
# COMPACT_ATOMS: atom_id res chain seq x y z
N MET A 1 -12.46 -1.71 -38.98
CA MET A 1 -11.20 -1.08 -39.42
C MET A 1 -11.24 0.36 -38.94
N ILE A 2 -10.61 0.67 -37.81
CA ILE A 2 -10.67 1.99 -37.16
C ILE A 2 -9.28 2.60 -37.25
N TRP A 3 -9.17 3.76 -37.89
CA TRP A 3 -7.93 4.53 -37.98
C TRP A 3 -7.81 5.47 -36.79
N PHE A 4 -6.68 5.44 -36.09
CA PHE A 4 -6.25 6.49 -35.16
C PHE A 4 -5.10 7.27 -35.80
N ARG A 5 -5.14 8.60 -35.75
CA ARG A 5 -4.11 9.49 -36.31
C ARG A 5 -3.42 10.27 -35.17
N GLN A 6 -2.09 10.16 -35.17
CA GLN A 6 -1.04 10.98 -34.51
C GLN A 6 -0.72 10.73 -33.02
N GLY A 7 0.41 10.06 -32.80
CA GLY A 7 1.23 10.17 -31.58
C GLY A 7 2.67 10.49 -32.01
N VAL A 8 3.39 11.27 -31.20
CA VAL A 8 4.75 11.72 -31.51
C VAL A 8 5.72 11.15 -30.45
N ALA A 9 6.74 10.41 -30.88
CA ALA A 9 7.77 9.86 -30.00
C ALA A 9 9.06 10.68 -30.09
N TRP A 10 9.56 11.21 -28.98
CA TRP A 10 10.84 11.95 -28.91
C TRP A 10 11.99 11.04 -28.47
N ILE A 11 13.14 11.16 -29.14
CA ILE A 11 14.34 10.34 -28.89
C ILE A 11 15.48 11.26 -28.37
N PRO A 12 15.85 11.18 -27.07
CA PRO A 12 16.77 12.13 -26.45
C PRO A 12 18.26 11.95 -26.82
N ASP A 13 18.69 10.73 -27.17
CA ASP A 13 20.10 10.37 -27.28
C ASP A 13 20.38 9.64 -28.62
N LEU A 14 20.82 10.43 -29.60
CA LEU A 14 21.10 10.01 -30.97
C LEU A 14 22.31 9.08 -31.06
N GLU A 15 23.34 9.27 -30.22
CA GLU A 15 24.56 8.47 -30.28
C GLU A 15 24.40 7.12 -29.58
N ALA A 16 23.74 7.07 -28.41
CA ALA A 16 23.43 5.81 -27.75
C ALA A 16 22.50 4.93 -28.60
N LEU A 17 21.54 5.53 -29.30
CA LEU A 17 20.66 4.80 -30.22
C LEU A 17 21.42 4.32 -31.45
N ARG A 18 22.28 5.14 -32.07
CA ARG A 18 23.16 4.73 -33.20
C ARG A 18 24.08 3.58 -32.82
N ALA A 19 24.73 3.64 -31.66
CA ALA A 19 25.63 2.60 -31.16
C ALA A 19 24.90 1.27 -30.89
N GLN A 20 23.64 1.31 -30.47
CA GLN A 20 22.81 0.09 -30.32
C GLN A 20 22.26 -0.43 -31.64
N LEU A 21 21.95 0.44 -32.60
CA LEU A 21 21.44 0.07 -33.92
C LEU A 21 22.52 -0.54 -34.83
N ALA A 22 23.80 -0.17 -34.64
CA ALA A 22 24.92 -0.66 -35.45
C ALA A 22 25.30 -2.14 -35.22
N GLY A 23 24.63 -2.86 -34.31
CA GLY A 23 24.95 -4.26 -34.02
C GLY A 23 23.83 -5.15 -33.45
N LEU A 24 22.62 -4.62 -33.22
CA LEU A 24 21.50 -5.38 -32.66
C LEU A 24 20.26 -5.33 -33.55
N ARG A 25 19.61 -6.48 -33.74
CA ARG A 25 18.27 -6.59 -34.33
C ARG A 25 17.25 -5.99 -33.36
N ILE A 26 17.01 -4.69 -33.44
CA ILE A 26 15.92 -4.06 -32.69
C ILE A 26 14.60 -4.45 -33.35
N ASN A 27 13.82 -5.28 -32.65
CA ASN A 27 12.50 -5.71 -33.12
C ASN A 27 11.36 -4.91 -32.48
N ALA A 28 11.59 -4.04 -31.49
CA ALA A 28 10.53 -3.26 -30.86
C ALA A 28 11.01 -1.92 -30.28
N LEU A 29 10.18 -0.89 -30.43
CA LEU A 29 10.35 0.47 -29.90
C LEU A 29 9.33 0.69 -28.77
N THR A 30 9.78 1.11 -27.58
CA THR A 30 8.87 1.41 -26.46
C THR A 30 8.68 2.91 -26.32
N MET A 31 7.44 3.38 -26.42
CA MET A 31 7.05 4.78 -26.30
C MET A 31 6.17 5.00 -25.07
N HIS A 32 6.28 6.17 -24.46
CA HIS A 32 5.37 6.58 -23.39
C HIS A 32 4.20 7.36 -24.01
N VAL A 33 2.98 6.87 -23.82
CA VAL A 33 1.74 7.47 -24.32
C VAL A 33 0.96 7.98 -23.12
N GLU A 34 0.75 9.30 -23.06
CA GLU A 34 -0.19 9.85 -22.08
C GLU A 34 -1.56 9.23 -22.32
N ASN A 35 -2.21 8.76 -21.25
CA ASN A 35 -3.53 8.14 -21.32
C ASN A 35 -3.56 6.82 -22.10
N ALA A 36 -2.48 6.01 -22.06
CA ALA A 36 -2.46 4.69 -22.69
C ALA A 36 -3.57 3.73 -22.21
N SER A 37 -4.14 3.99 -21.02
CA SER A 37 -5.32 3.30 -20.49
C SER A 37 -6.60 3.48 -21.32
N PHE A 38 -6.62 4.46 -22.23
CA PHE A 38 -7.72 4.69 -23.18
C PHE A 38 -7.49 4.00 -24.53
N LEU A 39 -6.35 3.34 -24.74
CA LEU A 39 -6.13 2.55 -25.94
C LEU A 39 -7.05 1.32 -25.91
N PRO A 40 -7.66 0.94 -27.04
CA PRO A 40 -8.48 -0.27 -27.11
C PRO A 40 -7.65 -1.50 -26.69
N PRO A 41 -8.20 -2.42 -25.87
CA PRO A 41 -7.48 -3.62 -25.43
C PRO A 41 -7.12 -4.60 -26.57
N MET A 42 -7.58 -4.32 -27.80
CA MET A 42 -7.29 -5.09 -29.02
C MET A 42 -6.49 -4.28 -30.07
N LEU A 43 -5.79 -3.22 -29.66
CA LEU A 43 -4.93 -2.48 -30.58
C LEU A 43 -3.76 -3.37 -31.03
N SER A 44 -3.84 -3.92 -32.24
CA SER A 44 -2.81 -4.83 -32.79
C SER A 44 -1.75 -4.11 -33.60
N ARG A 45 -2.07 -2.92 -34.13
CA ARG A 45 -1.19 -2.14 -35.02
C ARG A 45 -1.33 -0.66 -34.73
N MET A 46 -0.21 0.06 -34.76
CA MET A 46 -0.14 1.49 -34.48
C MET A 46 0.61 2.22 -35.60
N THR A 47 0.11 3.41 -35.92
CA THR A 47 0.77 4.36 -36.84
C THR A 47 1.14 5.61 -36.05
N PHE A 48 2.40 6.02 -36.12
CA PHE A 48 2.91 7.14 -35.35
C PHE A 48 4.01 7.88 -36.11
N ASP A 49 4.31 9.10 -35.69
CA ASP A 49 5.46 9.85 -36.19
C ASP A 49 6.55 9.87 -35.11
N ALA A 50 7.81 9.72 -35.51
CA ALA A 50 8.96 9.88 -34.64
C ALA A 50 9.55 11.28 -34.82
N LEU A 51 9.88 11.96 -33.73
CA LEU A 51 10.72 13.15 -33.76
C LEU A 51 12.15 12.76 -33.39
N VAL A 52 13.08 13.04 -34.30
CA VAL A 52 14.51 12.86 -34.08
C VAL A 52 15.16 14.24 -34.20
N GLY A 53 15.60 14.80 -33.08
CA GLY A 53 15.96 16.23 -33.04
C GLY A 53 14.75 17.11 -33.31
N ALA A 54 14.85 18.01 -34.30
CA ALA A 54 13.77 18.89 -34.75
C ALA A 54 12.97 18.32 -35.95
N GLU A 55 13.38 17.18 -36.51
CA GLU A 55 12.78 16.63 -37.72
C GLU A 55 11.76 15.54 -37.40
N ARG A 56 10.61 15.60 -38.10
CA ARG A 56 9.50 14.64 -37.99
C ARG A 56 9.62 13.56 -39.06
N PHE A 57 9.58 12.31 -38.63
CA PHE A 57 9.74 11.13 -39.47
C PHE A 57 8.53 10.22 -39.31
N GLY A 58 7.81 9.99 -40.41
CA GLY A 58 6.66 9.11 -40.43
C GLY A 58 5.80 9.29 -41.68
N PRO A 59 4.67 8.59 -41.77
CA PRO A 59 4.14 7.69 -40.76
C PRO A 59 4.95 6.39 -40.66
N LEU A 60 5.30 5.98 -39.43
CA LEU A 60 5.88 4.66 -39.13
C LEU A 60 4.76 3.70 -38.72
N HIS A 61 4.88 2.45 -39.17
CA HIS A 61 3.92 1.40 -38.86
C HIS A 61 4.59 0.28 -38.06
N GLY A 62 3.84 -0.26 -37.10
CA GLY A 62 4.29 -1.45 -36.39
C GLY A 62 3.19 -2.11 -35.57
N ASP A 63 3.46 -3.36 -35.18
CA ASP A 63 2.55 -4.19 -34.40
C ASP A 63 2.73 -3.92 -32.91
N VAL A 64 1.65 -3.71 -32.18
CA VAL A 64 1.73 -3.47 -30.73
C VAL A 64 1.99 -4.81 -30.04
N VAL A 65 3.16 -4.96 -29.42
CA VAL A 65 3.58 -6.20 -28.79
C VAL A 65 3.24 -6.21 -27.30
N HIS A 66 3.22 -5.04 -26.67
CA HIS A 66 3.00 -4.93 -25.22
C HIS A 66 2.49 -3.54 -24.82
N ILE A 67 1.52 -3.49 -23.90
CA ILE A 67 1.04 -2.26 -23.25
C ILE A 67 1.15 -2.48 -21.74
N SER A 68 1.84 -1.58 -21.02
CA SER A 68 1.95 -1.63 -19.57
C SER A 68 1.95 -0.24 -18.98
N GLY A 69 0.87 0.11 -18.27
CA GLY A 69 0.63 1.47 -17.81
C GLY A 69 0.63 2.43 -18.99
N ASN A 70 1.45 3.48 -18.92
CA ASN A 70 1.63 4.46 -20.00
C ASN A 70 2.69 4.06 -21.05
N ALA A 71 3.27 2.85 -21.00
CA ALA A 71 4.26 2.41 -21.96
C ALA A 71 3.66 1.47 -23.02
N VAL A 72 3.88 1.77 -24.30
CA VAL A 72 3.47 0.96 -25.45
C VAL A 72 4.72 0.51 -26.20
N SER A 73 4.91 -0.80 -26.37
CA SER A 73 6.00 -1.38 -27.17
C SER A 73 5.47 -1.79 -28.54
N VAL A 74 6.02 -1.20 -29.60
CA VAL A 74 5.63 -1.40 -31.00
C VAL A 74 6.76 -2.06 -31.77
N GLN A 75 6.50 -3.22 -32.36
CA GLN A 75 7.40 -3.90 -33.28
C GLN A 75 7.29 -3.30 -34.67
N LEU A 76 8.34 -2.60 -35.09
CA LEU A 76 8.41 -1.97 -36.41
C LEU A 76 8.49 -3.04 -37.50
N ASP A 77 7.80 -2.81 -38.61
CA ASP A 77 8.07 -3.57 -39.83
C ASP A 77 9.43 -3.18 -40.42
N ASN A 78 9.96 -4.01 -41.33
CA ASN A 78 11.29 -3.77 -41.90
C ASN A 78 11.37 -2.43 -42.64
N ALA A 79 10.29 -1.98 -43.29
CA ALA A 79 10.27 -0.73 -44.03
C ALA A 79 10.32 0.49 -43.09
N ALA A 80 9.50 0.49 -42.03
CA ALA A 80 9.52 1.52 -40.99
C ALA A 80 10.85 1.55 -40.23
N ARG A 81 11.45 0.38 -39.98
CA ARG A 81 12.79 0.28 -39.38
C ARG A 81 13.85 0.90 -40.28
N ASP A 82 13.86 0.55 -41.56
CA ASP A 82 14.87 1.05 -42.51
C ASP A 82 14.70 2.56 -42.76
N GLN A 83 13.46 3.05 -42.77
CA GLN A 83 13.15 4.49 -42.83
C GLN A 83 13.66 5.24 -41.59
N LEU A 84 13.45 4.69 -40.39
CA LEU A 84 13.96 5.27 -39.14
C LEU A 84 15.49 5.23 -39.08
N LEU A 85 16.13 4.15 -39.55
CA LEU A 85 17.59 4.04 -39.64
C LEU A 85 18.19 5.07 -40.60
N LYS A 86 17.57 5.26 -41.76
CA LYS A 86 18.00 6.26 -42.74
C LYS A 86 17.88 7.68 -42.17
N ALA A 87 16.77 7.99 -41.49
CA ALA A 87 16.55 9.24 -40.79
C ALA A 87 17.63 9.52 -39.72
N LEU A 88 17.89 8.52 -38.88
CA LEU A 88 18.92 8.59 -37.84
C LEU A 88 20.33 8.72 -38.42
N GLY A 89 20.59 8.21 -39.63
CA GLY A 89 21.87 8.39 -40.33
C GLY A 89 22.07 9.77 -40.94
N GLN A 90 20.97 10.46 -41.30
CA GLN A 90 21.00 11.79 -41.93
C GLN A 90 21.01 12.95 -40.92
N ALA A 91 20.50 12.75 -39.70
CA ALA A 91 20.52 13.77 -38.65
C ALA A 91 21.96 14.09 -38.18
N ALA A 92 22.48 15.28 -38.51
CA ALA A 92 23.78 15.72 -37.97
C ALA A 92 23.70 15.89 -36.44
N PRO A 93 24.76 15.57 -35.67
CA PRO A 93 24.76 15.83 -34.24
C PRO A 93 24.59 17.34 -34.00
N ALA A 94 23.67 17.71 -33.11
CA ALA A 94 23.44 19.10 -32.75
C ALA A 94 24.74 19.70 -32.16
N PRO A 95 25.16 20.91 -32.59
CA PRO A 95 26.37 21.51 -32.08
C PRO A 95 26.17 22.01 -30.65
N GLY A 96 26.85 21.38 -29.69
CA GLY A 96 27.11 21.95 -28.36
C GLY A 96 26.06 21.64 -27.28
N GLY A 97 26.18 20.49 -26.64
CA GLY A 97 25.51 20.18 -25.38
C GLY A 97 26.35 19.20 -24.56
N THR A 98 27.27 19.71 -23.74
CA THR A 98 28.05 18.90 -22.79
C THR A 98 27.17 18.51 -21.61
N ALA A 99 26.71 17.26 -21.57
CA ALA A 99 26.23 16.62 -20.35
C ALA A 99 27.19 15.48 -20.01
N GLU A 100 27.95 15.64 -18.93
CA GLU A 100 28.77 14.58 -18.37
C GLU A 100 27.88 13.48 -17.79
N HIS A 101 27.99 12.25 -18.30
CA HIS A 101 27.49 11.06 -17.60
C HIS A 101 28.46 9.87 -17.74
N PRO A 102 28.50 8.99 -16.72
CA PRO A 102 29.58 8.03 -16.51
C PRO A 102 29.41 6.75 -17.35
N THR A 103 30.55 6.16 -17.70
CA THR A 103 30.70 4.92 -18.45
C THR A 103 30.14 3.71 -17.68
N VAL A 104 29.18 2.98 -18.25
CA VAL A 104 28.71 1.67 -17.76
C VAL A 104 28.86 0.63 -18.87
N ALA A 105 29.44 -0.52 -18.51
CA ALA A 105 29.69 -1.66 -19.40
C ALA A 105 28.40 -2.29 -19.97
N PRO A 106 28.44 -2.94 -21.15
CA PRO A 106 27.25 -3.39 -21.86
C PRO A 106 26.63 -4.61 -21.17
N SER A 107 25.44 -4.45 -20.61
CA SER A 107 24.52 -5.56 -20.32
C SER A 107 23.32 -5.48 -21.27
N ARG A 108 22.83 -6.65 -21.69
CA ARG A 108 21.76 -6.84 -22.70
C ARG A 108 20.60 -5.86 -22.48
N GLY A 109 20.49 -4.88 -23.39
CA GLY A 109 19.82 -3.60 -23.14
C GLY A 109 18.31 -3.57 -23.39
N ARG A 110 17.60 -2.88 -22.49
CA ARG A 110 16.38 -2.12 -22.80
C ARG A 110 16.74 -0.64 -22.67
N VAL A 111 16.51 0.16 -23.71
CA VAL A 111 16.62 1.62 -23.62
C VAL A 111 15.30 2.22 -23.16
N ARG A 112 15.40 3.22 -22.27
CA ARG A 112 14.28 3.98 -21.74
C ARG A 112 14.42 5.42 -22.26
N ALA A 113 13.50 5.87 -23.09
CA ALA A 113 13.41 7.26 -23.55
C ALA A 113 12.23 7.97 -22.84
N THR A 114 12.41 9.25 -22.52
CA THR A 114 11.39 10.10 -21.89
C THR A 114 10.89 11.11 -22.93
N VAL A 115 9.57 11.33 -23.03
CA VAL A 115 8.94 12.20 -24.04
C VAL A 115 8.29 13.41 -23.35
N ALA A 116 8.41 14.59 -23.95
CA ALA A 116 7.66 15.80 -23.60
C ALA A 116 6.82 16.24 -24.81
N MET A 117 5.56 16.66 -24.59
CA MET A 117 4.67 17.16 -25.64
C MET A 117 4.71 18.69 -25.72
N HIS A 118 4.68 19.24 -26.94
CA HIS A 118 4.50 20.67 -27.21
C HIS A 118 3.36 20.87 -28.21
N TYR A 119 2.55 21.90 -27.97
CA TYR A 119 1.49 22.35 -28.86
C TYR A 119 1.92 23.66 -29.53
N THR A 120 1.80 23.76 -30.85
CA THR A 120 1.71 25.04 -31.55
C THR A 120 0.50 25.02 -32.47
N TYR A 121 -0.24 26.13 -32.45
CA TYR A 121 -1.42 26.38 -33.26
C TYR A 121 -1.05 27.48 -34.26
N GLU A 122 -1.09 27.17 -35.56
CA GLU A 122 -1.03 28.15 -36.64
C GLU A 122 -2.34 28.07 -37.44
N GLY A 123 -3.03 29.20 -37.55
CA GLY A 123 -4.23 29.37 -38.36
C GLY A 123 -4.79 30.80 -38.21
N ASP A 124 -4.64 31.58 -39.28
CA ASP A 124 -5.12 32.94 -39.49
C ASP A 124 -6.65 33.09 -39.51
N ASP A 125 -7.08 34.31 -39.16
CA ASP A 125 -8.33 35.02 -39.44
C ASP A 125 -9.68 34.35 -39.12
N ALA A 126 -10.26 34.72 -37.96
CA ALA A 126 -11.51 35.49 -37.87
C ALA A 126 -11.98 35.70 -36.41
N ALA A 127 -12.33 36.96 -36.13
CA ALA A 127 -13.09 37.50 -34.99
C ALA A 127 -12.42 37.53 -33.60
N GLU A 128 -12.22 38.76 -33.12
CA GLU A 128 -11.77 39.12 -31.78
C GLU A 128 -12.65 38.48 -30.68
N PRO A 129 -12.07 37.80 -29.67
CA PRO A 129 -12.79 37.47 -28.46
C PRO A 129 -12.63 38.58 -27.40
N GLU A 130 -13.74 38.93 -26.76
CA GLU A 130 -13.76 39.77 -25.56
C GLU A 130 -12.84 39.22 -24.45
N PRO A 131 -12.24 40.07 -23.60
CA PRO A 131 -11.20 39.65 -22.67
C PRO A 131 -11.76 38.73 -21.57
N ALA A 132 -11.12 37.57 -21.43
CA ALA A 132 -11.35 36.63 -20.34
C ALA A 132 -10.90 37.24 -19.01
N HIS A 133 -11.80 37.29 -18.03
CA HIS A 133 -11.45 37.55 -16.64
C HIS A 133 -10.64 36.37 -16.07
N GLU A 134 -9.47 36.67 -15.52
CA GLU A 134 -8.71 35.76 -14.64
C GLU A 134 -9.59 35.35 -13.46
N LEU A 135 -9.86 34.04 -13.37
CA LEU A 135 -10.48 33.42 -12.20
C LEU A 135 -9.38 32.92 -11.27
N GLU A 136 -9.37 33.43 -10.04
CA GLU A 136 -8.58 32.91 -8.93
C GLU A 136 -8.96 31.43 -8.62
N PRO A 137 -8.02 30.64 -8.07
CA PRO A 137 -8.31 29.26 -7.68
C PRO A 137 -9.16 29.22 -6.41
N GLU A 138 -10.49 29.18 -6.54
CA GLU A 138 -11.39 28.96 -5.40
C GLU A 138 -11.68 27.48 -5.10
N GLU A 139 -11.91 27.26 -3.80
CA GLU A 139 -11.90 26.02 -3.04
C GLU A 139 -12.92 24.94 -3.48
N HIS A 140 -12.54 23.69 -3.24
CA HIS A 140 -13.38 22.50 -3.43
C HIS A 140 -14.74 22.61 -2.70
N PRO A 141 -15.83 22.06 -3.27
CA PRO A 141 -17.18 22.30 -2.77
C PRO A 141 -17.45 21.61 -1.42
N SER A 142 -17.99 22.41 -0.49
CA SER A 142 -18.87 22.10 0.65
C SER A 142 -18.91 20.64 1.12
N GLN A 143 -18.30 20.41 2.29
CA GLN A 143 -18.36 19.18 3.07
C GLN A 143 -19.78 18.91 3.57
N ALA A 144 -20.38 17.79 3.17
CA ALA A 144 -21.47 17.20 3.95
C ALA A 144 -20.85 16.68 5.26
N SER A 145 -21.17 17.33 6.38
CA SER A 145 -20.76 16.88 7.71
C SER A 145 -21.54 15.62 8.07
N PHE A 146 -20.82 14.61 8.57
CA PHE A 146 -21.45 13.41 9.13
C PHE A 146 -22.09 13.79 10.46
N PRO A 147 -23.32 13.33 10.78
CA PRO A 147 -23.87 13.51 12.12
C PRO A 147 -22.92 12.87 13.14
N ALA A 148 -22.65 13.56 14.25
CA ALA A 148 -21.77 13.10 15.31
C ALA A 148 -22.38 11.89 16.02
N ALA A 149 -22.23 10.70 15.43
CA ALA A 149 -22.54 9.44 16.08
C ALA A 149 -21.56 9.23 17.25
N GLY A 150 -22.04 8.69 18.38
CA GLY A 150 -21.20 8.40 19.54
C GLY A 150 -19.99 7.52 19.18
N SER A 151 -18.87 7.72 19.88
CA SER A 151 -17.55 7.07 19.64
C SER A 151 -17.64 5.56 19.35
N GLN A 152 -18.56 4.83 20.00
CA GLN A 152 -18.76 3.39 19.78
C GLN A 152 -19.34 3.03 18.39
N ALA A 153 -20.28 3.82 17.87
CA ALA A 153 -20.86 3.57 16.54
C ALA A 153 -19.85 3.84 15.42
N LEU A 154 -18.99 4.85 15.59
CA LEU A 154 -17.90 5.14 14.68
C LEU A 154 -16.81 4.05 14.72
N ALA A 155 -16.45 3.58 15.93
CA ALA A 155 -15.51 2.48 16.10
C ALA A 155 -16.00 1.19 15.41
N GLY A 156 -17.28 0.83 15.56
CA GLY A 156 -17.90 -0.29 14.85
C GLY A 156 -17.83 -0.17 13.33
N ARG A 157 -18.20 1.01 12.79
CA ARG A 157 -18.12 1.30 11.34
C ARG A 157 -16.70 1.14 10.79
N ILE A 158 -15.70 1.60 11.53
CA ILE A 158 -14.30 1.52 11.09
C ILE A 158 -13.79 0.08 11.20
N ALA A 159 -14.09 -0.63 12.29
CA ALA A 159 -13.67 -2.01 12.47
C ALA A 159 -14.19 -2.94 11.35
N GLY A 160 -15.46 -2.78 10.95
CA GLY A 160 -16.02 -3.53 9.83
C GLY A 160 -15.47 -3.09 8.47
N THR A 161 -15.29 -1.78 8.24
CA THR A 161 -14.63 -1.24 7.02
C THR A 161 -13.22 -1.82 6.81
N VAL A 162 -12.43 -1.88 7.89
CA VAL A 162 -11.05 -2.38 7.88
C VAL A 162 -11.01 -3.92 7.91
N GLY A 163 -12.14 -4.57 8.19
CA GLY A 163 -12.27 -6.03 8.18
C GLY A 163 -11.52 -6.72 9.31
N LEU A 164 -11.49 -6.11 10.51
CA LEU A 164 -10.74 -6.59 11.67
C LEU A 164 -11.46 -7.67 12.49
N GLY A 165 -12.60 -8.25 12.04
CA GLY A 165 -13.23 -9.32 12.83
C GLY A 165 -14.50 -10.04 12.34
N VAL A 166 -15.10 -9.75 11.18
CA VAL A 166 -16.42 -10.36 10.86
C VAL A 166 -16.50 -10.73 9.38
N VAL A 167 -16.29 -12.00 9.02
CA VAL A 167 -16.52 -12.44 7.64
C VAL A 167 -17.17 -13.83 7.53
N GLN A 168 -17.06 -14.73 8.52
CA GLN A 168 -17.36 -16.14 8.24
C GLN A 168 -18.79 -16.62 8.58
N GLU A 169 -19.57 -15.91 9.41
CA GLU A 169 -20.87 -16.42 9.91
C GLU A 169 -22.12 -15.83 9.23
N LEU A 170 -21.98 -14.84 8.34
CA LEU A 170 -23.14 -14.07 7.84
C LEU A 170 -23.89 -14.66 6.62
N PHE A 171 -23.43 -15.78 6.05
CA PHE A 171 -23.88 -16.21 4.72
C PHE A 171 -24.41 -17.65 4.62
N GLU A 172 -24.56 -18.38 5.72
CA GLU A 172 -25.08 -19.76 5.68
C GLU A 172 -26.61 -19.85 5.68
N ASP A 173 -27.34 -18.80 6.05
CA ASP A 173 -28.80 -18.72 5.93
C ASP A 173 -29.24 -17.67 4.90
N GLN A 174 -30.12 -18.04 3.97
CA GLN A 174 -30.65 -17.20 2.87
C GLN A 174 -31.52 -16.00 3.31
N GLN A 175 -31.42 -15.56 4.56
CA GLN A 175 -32.03 -14.32 5.05
C GLN A 175 -30.92 -13.40 5.55
N LEU A 176 -30.58 -12.40 4.73
CA LEU A 176 -29.70 -11.28 5.12
C LEU A 176 -30.28 -10.57 6.36
N ALA A 177 -29.71 -10.86 7.52
CA ALA A 177 -29.94 -10.24 8.83
C ALA A 177 -29.32 -8.83 8.93
N PRO A 178 -29.30 -8.22 10.14
CA PRO A 178 -30.24 -7.27 10.76
C PRO A 178 -30.03 -5.81 10.20
N PRO A 179 -30.57 -4.69 10.75
CA PRO A 179 -30.42 -3.37 10.10
C PRO A 179 -28.95 -2.96 10.03
N GLY A 180 -28.41 -2.96 8.82
CA GLY A 180 -27.00 -2.87 8.54
C GLY A 180 -26.48 -1.45 8.58
N ASP A 181 -25.33 -1.31 9.21
CA ASP A 181 -24.53 -0.11 9.22
C ASP A 181 -23.70 0.00 7.90
N PRO A 182 -23.03 1.13 7.65
CA PRO A 182 -22.17 1.30 6.48
C PRO A 182 -21.05 0.26 6.32
N ALA A 183 -20.58 -0.35 7.43
CA ALA A 183 -19.61 -1.44 7.34
C ALA A 183 -20.21 -2.67 6.66
N THR A 184 -21.47 -2.99 6.96
CA THR A 184 -22.19 -4.09 6.33
C THR A 184 -22.29 -3.89 4.81
N LEU A 185 -22.55 -2.67 4.34
CA LEU A 185 -22.58 -2.36 2.90
C LEU A 185 -21.22 -2.62 2.21
N ILE A 186 -20.10 -2.29 2.86
CA ILE A 186 -18.75 -2.57 2.33
C ILE A 186 -18.57 -4.07 2.10
N HIS A 187 -19.00 -4.88 3.06
CA HIS A 187 -18.93 -6.34 2.94
C HIS A 187 -19.82 -6.87 1.82
N VAL A 188 -21.07 -6.40 1.71
CA VAL A 188 -22.00 -6.79 0.65
C VAL A 188 -21.43 -6.45 -0.73
N LEU A 189 -20.98 -5.21 -0.95
CA LEU A 189 -20.42 -4.80 -2.24
C LEU A 189 -19.15 -5.57 -2.59
N ARG A 190 -18.27 -5.81 -1.60
CA ARG A 190 -17.06 -6.62 -1.80
C ARG A 190 -17.39 -8.06 -2.17
N TYR A 191 -18.34 -8.68 -1.47
CA TYR A 191 -18.78 -10.04 -1.75
C TYR A 191 -19.35 -10.15 -3.17
N LEU A 192 -20.33 -9.30 -3.52
CA LEU A 192 -20.94 -9.29 -4.86
C LEU A 192 -19.91 -9.04 -5.97
N HIS A 193 -18.90 -8.21 -5.70
CA HIS A 193 -17.78 -8.00 -6.60
C HIS A 193 -16.94 -9.27 -6.81
N GLN A 194 -16.57 -9.95 -5.72
CA GLN A 194 -15.75 -11.17 -5.75
C GLN A 194 -16.45 -12.33 -6.48
N VAL A 195 -17.74 -12.56 -6.22
CA VAL A 195 -18.52 -13.60 -6.89
C VAL A 195 -18.99 -13.20 -8.31
N LYS A 196 -18.62 -11.99 -8.77
CA LYS A 196 -19.03 -11.42 -10.06
C LYS A 196 -20.55 -11.47 -10.27
N ALA A 197 -21.32 -11.19 -9.20
CA ALA A 197 -22.77 -11.30 -9.22
C ALA A 197 -23.41 -10.40 -10.30
N ALA A 198 -24.51 -10.88 -10.86
CA ALA A 198 -25.40 -10.11 -11.73
C ALA A 198 -26.81 -10.13 -11.13
N GLY A 199 -27.47 -8.97 -11.09
CA GLY A 199 -28.78 -8.83 -10.46
C GLY A 199 -29.04 -7.42 -9.95
N THR A 200 -30.00 -7.29 -9.04
CA THR A 200 -30.35 -6.01 -8.41
C THR A 200 -30.10 -6.07 -6.91
N LEU A 201 -29.28 -5.16 -6.39
CA LEU A 201 -29.13 -4.94 -4.96
C LEU A 201 -30.08 -3.82 -4.52
N THR A 202 -31.10 -4.17 -3.76
CA THR A 202 -32.04 -3.22 -3.14
C THR A 202 -31.56 -2.87 -1.74
N ILE A 203 -31.47 -1.58 -1.45
CA ILE A 203 -31.03 -1.04 -0.18
C ILE A 203 -32.13 -0.15 0.37
N ILE A 204 -32.73 -0.54 1.48
CA ILE A 204 -33.89 0.11 2.10
C ILE A 204 -33.43 0.86 3.33
N GLY A 205 -33.44 2.19 3.27
CA GLY A 205 -33.13 3.07 4.41
C GLY A 205 -34.41 3.62 5.05
N THR A 206 -34.25 4.56 5.97
CA THR A 206 -35.39 5.17 6.70
C THR A 206 -36.34 5.95 5.78
N HIS A 207 -35.79 6.67 4.79
CA HIS A 207 -36.56 7.58 3.94
C HIS A 207 -36.47 7.28 2.45
N TYR A 208 -35.46 6.52 2.04
CA TYR A 208 -35.17 6.24 0.64
C TYR A 208 -34.85 4.75 0.46
N THR A 209 -35.19 4.24 -0.71
CA THR A 209 -34.78 2.95 -1.23
C THR A 209 -33.90 3.18 -2.46
N LYS A 210 -32.70 2.60 -2.49
CA LYS A 210 -31.85 2.60 -3.68
C LYS A 210 -31.78 1.19 -4.28
N ARG A 211 -32.07 1.06 -5.57
CA ARG A 211 -31.91 -0.18 -6.34
C ARG A 211 -30.69 -0.04 -7.24
N ILE A 212 -29.67 -0.85 -6.98
CA ILE A 212 -28.40 -0.86 -7.70
C ILE A 212 -28.41 -2.04 -8.68
N SER A 213 -28.39 -1.73 -9.97
CA SER A 213 -28.22 -2.74 -11.02
C SER A 213 -26.75 -3.17 -11.05
N MET A 214 -26.50 -4.46 -10.93
CA MET A 214 -25.16 -5.05 -10.84
C MET A 214 -24.92 -5.96 -12.05
N ALA A 215 -23.75 -5.85 -12.69
CA ALA A 215 -23.29 -6.83 -13.67
C ALA A 215 -21.82 -7.17 -13.45
N ARG A 216 -21.49 -8.47 -13.46
CA ARG A 216 -20.13 -8.97 -13.20
C ARG A 216 -19.53 -8.37 -11.92
N GLY A 217 -20.35 -8.23 -10.88
CA GLY A 217 -19.94 -7.67 -9.59
C GLY A 217 -19.66 -6.17 -9.61
N THR A 218 -20.16 -5.44 -10.61
CA THR A 218 -19.93 -4.00 -10.78
C THR A 218 -21.27 -3.25 -10.82
N PRO A 219 -21.45 -2.21 -9.99
CA PRO A 219 -22.60 -1.31 -10.09
C PRO A 219 -22.63 -0.60 -11.44
N LEU A 220 -23.80 -0.59 -12.09
CA LEU A 220 -24.02 0.02 -13.40
C LEU A 220 -24.93 1.25 -13.35
N ASP A 221 -26.01 1.15 -12.58
CA ASP A 221 -27.03 2.19 -12.44
C ASP A 221 -27.67 2.08 -11.06
N ILE A 222 -28.17 3.21 -10.56
CA ILE A 222 -28.75 3.32 -9.22
C ILE A 222 -30.02 4.15 -9.28
N ASN A 223 -31.14 3.49 -9.07
CA ASN A 223 -32.44 4.13 -9.01
C ASN A 223 -32.82 4.41 -7.57
N VAL A 224 -33.36 5.61 -7.30
CA VAL A 224 -33.67 6.10 -5.96
C VAL A 224 -35.17 6.35 -5.85
N THR A 225 -35.79 5.86 -4.77
CA THR A 225 -37.23 6.00 -4.50
C THR A 225 -37.48 6.37 -3.04
N PRO A 226 -38.24 7.44 -2.71
CA PRO A 226 -38.80 8.40 -3.65
C PRO A 226 -37.72 9.22 -4.35
N PHE A 227 -38.13 9.93 -5.41
CA PHE A 227 -37.24 10.76 -6.20
C PHE A 227 -36.50 11.79 -5.33
N LYS A 228 -35.17 11.81 -5.41
CA LYS A 228 -34.29 12.74 -4.72
C LYS A 228 -33.70 13.72 -5.74
N GLU A 229 -34.06 15.00 -5.64
CA GLU A 229 -33.76 15.99 -6.68
C GLU A 229 -32.27 16.32 -6.78
N ASP A 230 -31.58 16.38 -5.64
CA ASP A 230 -30.15 16.73 -5.54
C ASP A 230 -29.19 15.68 -6.15
N GLU A 231 -29.67 14.46 -6.36
CA GLU A 231 -28.97 13.34 -7.01
C GLU A 231 -29.33 13.19 -8.50
N GLN A 232 -30.09 14.14 -9.08
CA GLN A 232 -30.43 14.12 -10.50
C GLN A 232 -29.31 14.68 -11.37
N LEU A 233 -29.22 14.18 -12.60
CA LEU A 233 -28.21 14.58 -13.56
C LEU A 233 -28.26 16.09 -13.79
N GLY A 234 -29.46 16.66 -13.94
CA GLY A 234 -29.64 18.10 -14.11
C GLY A 234 -29.06 18.93 -12.96
N GLN A 235 -29.30 18.54 -11.71
CA GLN A 235 -28.77 19.25 -10.55
C GLN A 235 -27.26 19.10 -10.41
N ILE A 236 -26.71 17.93 -10.77
CA ILE A 236 -25.26 17.71 -10.82
C ILE A 236 -24.61 18.64 -11.86
N LEU A 237 -25.21 18.76 -13.04
CA LEU A 237 -24.72 19.63 -14.11
C LEU A 237 -24.80 21.12 -13.73
N ILE A 238 -25.86 21.54 -13.02
CA ILE A 238 -25.98 22.91 -12.49
C ILE A 238 -24.88 23.19 -11.45
N LYS A 239 -24.68 22.29 -10.49
CA LYS A 239 -23.62 22.42 -9.47
C LYS A 239 -22.22 22.48 -10.08
N ALA A 240 -21.99 21.71 -11.15
CA ALA A 240 -20.75 21.76 -11.92
C ALA A 240 -20.63 22.99 -12.85
N ARG A 241 -21.66 23.85 -12.89
CA ARG A 241 -21.77 25.03 -13.78
C ARG A 241 -21.70 24.68 -15.27
N TRP A 242 -22.05 23.46 -15.66
CA TRP A 242 -22.09 23.03 -17.07
C TRP A 242 -23.39 23.45 -17.77
N ILE A 243 -24.46 23.67 -17.01
CA ILE A 243 -25.76 24.13 -17.52
C ILE A 243 -26.38 25.13 -16.53
N THR A 244 -27.11 26.12 -17.06
CA THR A 244 -27.92 27.02 -16.22
C THR A 244 -29.28 26.40 -15.90
N PRO A 245 -29.94 26.77 -14.79
CA PRO A 245 -31.27 26.26 -14.46
C PRO A 245 -32.31 26.50 -15.56
N HIS A 246 -32.27 27.66 -16.23
CA HIS A 246 -33.15 27.97 -17.35
C HIS A 246 -32.93 27.02 -18.54
N ARG A 247 -31.67 26.80 -18.93
CA ARG A 247 -31.35 25.86 -20.03
C ARG A 247 -31.76 24.44 -19.69
N LEU A 248 -31.60 24.01 -18.44
CA LEU A 248 -32.07 22.69 -18.00
C LEU A 248 -33.59 22.56 -18.14
N ALA A 249 -34.36 23.57 -17.75
CA ALA A 249 -35.81 23.57 -17.88
C ALA A 249 -36.25 23.43 -19.35
N ASP A 250 -35.56 24.11 -20.27
CA ASP A 250 -35.82 24.01 -21.71
C ASP A 250 -35.50 22.62 -22.26
N VAL A 251 -34.37 22.03 -21.86
CA VAL A 251 -34.00 20.66 -22.25
C VAL A 251 -35.00 19.64 -21.71
N MET A 252 -35.43 19.77 -20.45
CA MET A 252 -36.46 18.90 -19.86
C MET A 252 -37.80 19.02 -20.59
N ARG A 253 -38.18 20.23 -21.00
CA ARG A 253 -39.40 20.46 -21.81
C ARG A 253 -39.30 19.73 -23.14
N ARG A 254 -38.18 19.84 -23.85
CA ARG A 254 -37.93 19.14 -25.12
C ARG A 254 -37.93 17.62 -24.95
N ALA A 255 -37.24 17.12 -23.93
CA ALA A 255 -37.21 15.70 -23.61
C ALA A 255 -38.63 15.12 -23.39
N ARG A 256 -39.48 15.87 -22.66
CA ARG A 256 -40.89 15.49 -22.44
C ARG A 256 -41.73 15.52 -23.71
N VAL A 257 -41.62 16.57 -24.53
CA VAL A 257 -42.38 16.72 -25.78
C VAL A 257 -42.00 15.62 -26.78
N ASN A 258 -40.70 15.34 -26.92
CA ASN A 258 -40.18 14.37 -27.87
C ASN A 258 -40.18 12.93 -27.32
N LYS A 259 -40.54 12.72 -26.04
CA LYS A 259 -40.51 11.44 -25.33
C LYS A 259 -39.14 10.74 -25.39
N ILE A 260 -38.06 11.51 -25.31
CA ILE A 260 -36.67 11.02 -25.28
C ILE A 260 -36.06 11.19 -23.88
N ALA A 261 -34.97 10.46 -23.62
CA ALA A 261 -34.23 10.60 -22.36
C ALA A 261 -33.59 12.00 -22.24
N VAL A 262 -33.51 12.52 -21.01
CA VAL A 262 -32.92 13.86 -20.76
C VAL A 262 -31.45 13.92 -21.21
N GLY A 263 -30.68 12.85 -21.04
CA GLY A 263 -29.29 12.77 -21.54
C GLY A 263 -29.20 12.95 -23.06
N GLN A 264 -30.11 12.31 -23.81
CA GLN A 264 -30.18 12.45 -25.26
C GLN A 264 -30.56 13.89 -25.65
N ALA A 265 -31.55 14.47 -24.99
CA ALA A 265 -31.95 15.86 -25.23
C ALA A 265 -30.83 16.87 -24.90
N LEU A 266 -29.96 16.59 -23.92
CA LEU A 266 -28.78 17.40 -23.60
C LEU A 266 -27.73 17.37 -24.74
N ILE A 267 -27.58 16.21 -25.40
CA ILE A 267 -26.68 16.07 -26.56
C ILE A 267 -27.27 16.76 -27.79
N GLU A 268 -28.54 16.49 -28.10
CA GLU A 268 -29.23 17.08 -29.26
C GLU A 268 -29.35 18.61 -29.19
N SER A 269 -29.39 19.17 -27.98
CA SER A 269 -29.39 20.62 -27.77
C SER A 269 -27.99 21.26 -27.80
N GLY A 270 -26.93 20.46 -28.02
CA GLY A 270 -25.54 20.93 -28.06
C GLY A 270 -25.00 21.40 -26.70
N VAL A 271 -25.71 21.10 -25.60
CA VAL A 271 -25.28 21.49 -24.25
C VAL A 271 -24.12 20.62 -23.77
N LEU A 272 -24.20 19.32 -24.04
CA LEU A 272 -23.15 18.35 -23.73
C LEU A 272 -22.76 17.56 -24.97
N ASP A 273 -21.49 17.19 -25.07
CA ASP A 273 -21.08 16.10 -25.93
C ASP A 273 -21.26 14.74 -25.21
N HIS A 274 -21.10 13.64 -25.94
CA HIS A 274 -21.23 12.30 -25.37
C HIS A 274 -20.25 12.07 -24.22
N ALA A 275 -18.97 12.45 -24.37
CA ALA A 275 -17.95 12.23 -23.35
C ALA A 275 -18.24 12.97 -22.03
N LYS A 276 -18.79 14.19 -22.09
CA LYS A 276 -19.23 14.95 -20.91
C LYS A 276 -20.45 14.32 -20.26
N LEU A 277 -21.43 13.86 -21.05
CA LEU A 277 -22.58 13.14 -20.51
C LEU A 277 -22.13 11.88 -19.76
N GLU A 278 -21.22 11.10 -20.36
CA GLU A 278 -20.67 9.89 -19.75
C GLU A 278 -19.99 10.18 -18.40
N ARG A 279 -19.13 11.21 -18.34
CA ARG A 279 -18.49 11.64 -17.09
C ARG A 279 -19.51 12.08 -16.04
N ALA A 280 -20.57 12.80 -16.45
CA ALA A 280 -21.61 13.26 -15.54
C ALA A 280 -22.43 12.08 -14.96
N LEU A 281 -22.77 11.09 -15.78
CA LEU A 281 -23.47 9.88 -15.34
C LEU A 281 -22.60 9.00 -14.44
N ALA A 282 -21.30 8.86 -14.74
CA ALA A 282 -20.36 8.17 -13.86
C ALA A 282 -20.27 8.87 -12.50
N HIS A 283 -20.14 10.21 -12.49
CA HIS A 283 -20.12 11.01 -11.27
C HIS A 283 -21.42 10.91 -10.47
N GLN A 284 -22.57 10.90 -11.16
CA GLN A 284 -23.88 10.68 -10.55
C GLN A 284 -23.96 9.32 -9.85
N THR A 285 -23.58 8.24 -10.55
CA THR A 285 -23.59 6.89 -10.00
C THR A 285 -22.67 6.77 -8.79
N TYR A 286 -21.46 7.34 -8.90
CA TYR A 286 -20.50 7.40 -7.80
C TYR A 286 -21.07 8.13 -6.57
N ARG A 287 -21.66 9.32 -6.77
CA ARG A 287 -22.28 10.10 -5.69
C ARG A 287 -23.44 9.35 -5.04
N ARG A 288 -24.28 8.66 -5.83
CA ARG A 288 -25.39 7.86 -5.32
C ARG A 288 -24.91 6.70 -4.45
N LEU A 289 -23.80 6.05 -4.83
CA LEU A 289 -23.14 5.02 -4.02
C LEU A 289 -22.55 5.59 -2.74
N HIS A 290 -21.85 6.72 -2.85
CA HIS A 290 -21.20 7.36 -1.72
C HIS A 290 -22.23 7.76 -0.63
N ASP A 291 -23.37 8.31 -1.03
CA ASP A 291 -24.49 8.66 -0.13
C ASP A 291 -24.96 7.46 0.71
N LEU A 292 -24.93 6.23 0.20
CA LEU A 292 -25.32 5.05 0.96
C LEU A 292 -24.45 4.79 2.19
N PHE A 293 -23.17 5.19 2.15
CA PHE A 293 -22.28 5.04 3.30
C PHE A 293 -22.53 6.08 4.40
N THR A 294 -23.39 7.07 4.14
CA THR A 294 -23.86 8.04 5.13
C THR A 294 -25.11 7.57 5.87
N TRP A 295 -25.76 6.50 5.42
CA TRP A 295 -26.98 6.00 6.04
C TRP A 295 -26.66 5.31 7.36
N ASP A 296 -27.37 5.67 8.44
CA ASP A 296 -27.14 5.10 9.76
C ASP A 296 -27.57 3.64 9.86
N ARG A 297 -28.67 3.28 9.17
CA ARG A 297 -29.26 1.95 9.12
C ARG A 297 -29.86 1.68 7.75
N ALA A 298 -29.62 0.48 7.22
CA ALA A 298 -30.20 0.03 5.96
C ALA A 298 -30.45 -1.49 5.96
N ARG A 299 -31.50 -1.95 5.28
CA ARG A 299 -31.69 -3.37 4.96
C ARG A 299 -31.23 -3.64 3.52
N TYR A 300 -30.57 -4.77 3.31
CA TYR A 300 -30.05 -5.15 2.00
C TYR A 300 -30.74 -6.40 1.48
N GLU A 301 -31.17 -6.37 0.22
CA GLU A 301 -31.79 -7.50 -0.46
C GLU A 301 -31.17 -7.63 -1.85
N PHE A 302 -30.62 -8.79 -2.17
CA PHE A 302 -30.04 -9.06 -3.50
C PHE A 302 -30.93 -10.03 -4.26
N GLU A 303 -31.42 -9.60 -5.41
CA GLU A 303 -32.19 -10.41 -6.35
C GLU A 303 -31.28 -10.78 -7.53
N PRO A 304 -30.79 -12.03 -7.64
CA PRO A 304 -30.01 -12.48 -8.78
C PRO A 304 -30.81 -12.36 -10.09
N GLY A 305 -30.16 -11.93 -11.17
CA GLY A 305 -30.82 -11.79 -12.46
C GLY A 305 -29.90 -11.27 -13.56
N SER A 306 -30.33 -11.39 -14.81
CA SER A 306 -29.66 -10.73 -15.92
C SER A 306 -30.03 -9.25 -15.95
N VAL A 307 -29.02 -8.39 -15.91
CA VAL A 307 -29.19 -6.96 -16.17
C VAL A 307 -28.90 -6.73 -17.66
N GLU A 308 -29.87 -6.19 -18.38
CA GLU A 308 -29.66 -5.77 -19.76
C GLU A 308 -28.64 -4.63 -19.79
N LEU A 309 -27.49 -4.88 -20.41
CA LEU A 309 -26.46 -3.86 -20.61
C LEU A 309 -26.92 -2.92 -21.71
N THR A 310 -27.58 -1.82 -21.36
CA THR A 310 -27.74 -0.71 -22.31
C THR A 310 -26.41 0.03 -22.49
N HIS A 311 -26.21 0.64 -23.67
CA HIS A 311 -24.96 1.31 -24.04
C HIS A 311 -24.59 2.53 -23.18
N THR A 312 -25.42 2.92 -22.22
CA THR A 312 -25.29 4.14 -21.40
C THR A 312 -24.87 3.87 -19.94
N HIS A 313 -24.47 2.64 -19.59
CA HIS A 313 -24.03 2.33 -18.23
C HIS A 313 -22.56 2.66 -17.98
N HIS A 314 -22.29 3.27 -16.84
CA HIS A 314 -20.94 3.61 -16.40
C HIS A 314 -20.55 2.72 -15.21
N PRO A 315 -19.78 1.65 -15.45
CA PRO A 315 -19.38 0.74 -14.38
C PRO A 315 -18.57 1.48 -13.32
N VAL A 316 -19.05 1.45 -12.08
CA VAL A 316 -18.28 1.98 -10.94
C VAL A 316 -17.37 0.89 -10.43
N ALA A 317 -16.07 1.13 -10.52
CA ALA A 317 -15.08 0.17 -10.05
C ALA A 317 -15.14 0.07 -8.51
N VAL A 318 -15.74 -1.02 -8.02
CA VAL A 318 -16.01 -1.25 -6.59
C VAL A 318 -14.76 -1.11 -5.72
N PRO A 319 -13.58 -1.63 -6.08
CA PRO A 319 -12.37 -1.45 -5.28
C PRO A 319 -12.03 0.04 -5.05
N GLN A 320 -12.14 0.87 -6.09
CA GLN A 320 -11.89 2.31 -6.02
C GLN A 320 -12.91 3.01 -5.12
N LEU A 321 -14.20 2.69 -5.28
CA LEU A 321 -15.26 3.23 -4.42
C LEU A 321 -15.01 2.90 -2.94
N LEU A 322 -14.79 1.63 -2.62
CA LEU A 322 -14.57 1.19 -1.23
C LEU A 322 -13.35 1.87 -0.62
N HIS A 323 -12.33 2.09 -1.44
CA HIS A 323 -11.11 2.79 -1.06
C HIS A 323 -11.35 4.27 -0.74
N GLU A 324 -12.08 4.98 -1.59
CA GLU A 324 -12.43 6.39 -1.39
C GLU A 324 -13.33 6.58 -0.17
N VAL A 325 -14.29 5.69 0.03
CA VAL A 325 -15.17 5.66 1.21
C VAL A 325 -14.36 5.43 2.49
N ALA A 326 -13.46 4.44 2.50
CA ALA A 326 -12.59 4.20 3.65
C ALA A 326 -11.72 5.42 3.96
N ARG A 327 -11.18 6.09 2.92
CA ARG A 327 -10.40 7.32 3.08
C ARG A 327 -11.22 8.44 3.72
N ASP A 328 -12.46 8.64 3.26
CA ASP A 328 -13.34 9.69 3.78
C ASP A 328 -13.75 9.43 5.24
N ILE A 329 -14.14 8.20 5.57
CA ILE A 329 -14.48 7.80 6.94
C ILE A 329 -13.28 8.04 7.86
N LEU A 330 -12.08 7.59 7.47
CA LEU A 330 -10.87 7.76 8.27
C LEU A 330 -10.43 9.22 8.39
N ARG A 331 -10.70 10.06 7.37
CA ARG A 331 -10.39 11.50 7.40
C ARG A 331 -11.17 12.21 8.49
N GLN A 332 -12.42 11.83 8.71
CA GLN A 332 -13.33 12.50 9.64
C GLN A 332 -13.25 11.93 11.06
N ALA A 333 -12.82 10.68 11.21
CA ALA A 333 -12.68 10.06 12.52
C ALA A 333 -11.64 10.78 13.39
N ARG A 334 -11.90 10.88 14.70
CA ARG A 334 -10.94 11.43 15.66
C ARG A 334 -9.80 10.46 15.87
N THR A 335 -8.59 10.99 16.00
CA THR A 335 -7.37 10.17 16.12
C THR A 335 -7.41 9.22 17.32
N ASP A 336 -8.00 9.63 18.44
CA ASP A 336 -8.07 8.81 19.65
C ASP A 336 -8.98 7.59 19.45
N ASP A 337 -10.13 7.77 18.80
CA ASP A 337 -11.02 6.65 18.46
C ASP A 337 -10.31 5.64 17.54
N LEU A 338 -9.49 6.13 16.61
CA LEU A 338 -8.70 5.27 15.71
C LEU A 338 -7.58 4.52 16.44
N LEU A 339 -6.98 5.14 17.45
CA LEU A 339 -5.92 4.51 18.24
C LEU A 339 -6.45 3.34 19.06
N VAL A 340 -7.62 3.48 19.67
CA VAL A 340 -8.30 2.40 20.41
C VAL A 340 -8.46 1.15 19.54
N LEU A 341 -8.80 1.32 18.25
CA LEU A 341 -8.91 0.20 17.32
C LEU A 341 -7.58 -0.54 17.06
N LEU A 342 -6.45 0.15 17.20
CA LEU A 342 -5.12 -0.42 16.99
C LEU A 342 -4.47 -0.93 18.28
N GLU A 343 -5.04 -0.67 19.46
CA GLU A 343 -4.43 -1.00 20.74
C GLU A 343 -4.12 -2.50 20.89
N ALA A 344 -5.08 -3.35 20.50
CA ALA A 344 -4.94 -4.81 20.50
C ALA A 344 -3.83 -5.32 19.55
N TYR A 345 -3.36 -4.46 18.64
CA TYR A 345 -2.38 -4.80 17.62
C TYR A 345 -1.04 -4.07 17.81
N ASN A 346 -0.86 -3.32 18.90
CA ASN A 346 0.33 -2.50 19.14
C ASN A 346 1.64 -3.28 19.10
N GLU A 347 1.63 -4.54 19.53
CA GLU A 347 2.80 -5.43 19.57
C GLU A 347 2.98 -6.25 18.28
N ARG A 348 2.11 -6.09 17.29
CA ARG A 348 2.25 -6.75 15.99
C ARG A 348 3.22 -6.00 15.10
N PHE A 349 3.83 -6.69 14.15
CA PHE A 349 4.79 -6.14 13.21
C PHE A 349 4.11 -5.84 11.86
N PRO A 350 3.86 -4.57 11.51
CA PRO A 350 3.25 -4.20 10.24
C PRO A 350 4.19 -4.50 9.07
N ARG A 351 3.70 -5.23 8.07
CA ARG A 351 4.40 -5.56 6.84
C ARG A 351 3.56 -5.20 5.63
N MET A 352 4.19 -4.58 4.64
CA MET A 352 3.55 -4.40 3.34
C MET A 352 3.23 -5.77 2.73
N ALA A 353 1.98 -5.93 2.28
CA ALA A 353 1.55 -7.10 1.52
C ALA A 353 2.31 -7.15 0.18
N LYS A 354 2.31 -8.32 -0.47
CA LYS A 354 2.90 -8.49 -1.82
C LYS A 354 2.01 -7.85 -2.89
N ILE A 355 2.04 -6.53 -2.97
CA ILE A 355 1.32 -5.73 -3.96
C ILE A 355 2.27 -5.08 -4.96
N SER A 356 1.77 -4.75 -6.15
CA SER A 356 2.57 -4.02 -7.14
C SER A 356 2.87 -2.60 -6.66
N ALA A 357 4.04 -2.07 -7.05
CA ALA A 357 4.41 -0.69 -6.71
C ALA A 357 3.44 0.34 -7.32
N GLU A 358 2.83 0.02 -8.47
CA GLU A 358 1.81 0.83 -9.12
C GLU A 358 0.53 0.87 -8.30
N TYR A 359 0.05 -0.28 -7.82
CA TYR A 359 -1.12 -0.33 -6.94
C TYR A 359 -0.90 0.49 -5.67
N LEU A 360 0.27 0.37 -5.03
CA LEU A 360 0.60 1.17 -3.87
C LEU A 360 0.60 2.69 -4.15
N ARG A 361 1.04 3.13 -5.33
CA ARG A 361 0.97 4.55 -5.76
C ARG A 361 -0.46 5.03 -5.98
N HIS A 362 -1.35 4.15 -6.41
CA HIS A 362 -2.77 4.49 -6.49
C HIS A 362 -3.41 4.64 -5.12
N LEU A 363 -3.01 3.79 -4.15
CA LEU A 363 -3.50 3.91 -2.78
C LEU A 363 -2.96 5.17 -2.09
N VAL A 364 -1.69 5.49 -2.34
CA VAL A 364 -0.94 6.53 -1.63
C VAL A 364 -0.35 7.52 -2.63
N SER A 365 -0.90 8.72 -2.68
CA SER A 365 -0.58 9.72 -3.70
C SER A 365 0.70 10.51 -3.43
N ASP A 366 1.18 10.59 -2.19
CA ASP A 366 2.34 11.42 -1.84
C ASP A 366 3.62 10.62 -1.53
N ASP A 367 4.75 11.16 -1.98
CA ASP A 367 6.07 10.54 -1.83
C ASP A 367 6.52 10.36 -0.37
N LYS A 368 6.03 11.20 0.54
CA LYS A 368 6.38 11.12 1.96
C LYS A 368 5.71 9.90 2.60
N THR A 369 4.45 9.66 2.25
CA THR A 369 3.69 8.49 2.71
C THR A 369 4.19 7.22 2.05
N LEU A 370 4.56 7.23 0.77
CA LEU A 370 5.24 6.11 0.13
C LEU A 370 6.56 5.75 0.80
N ARG A 371 7.36 6.76 1.20
CA ARG A 371 8.57 6.55 1.99
C ARG A 371 8.28 5.90 3.33
N VAL A 372 7.27 6.37 4.06
CA VAL A 372 6.82 5.73 5.30
C VAL A 372 6.42 4.27 5.08
N CYS A 373 5.65 3.97 4.03
CA CYS A 373 5.26 2.59 3.73
C CYS A 373 6.49 1.68 3.51
N ARG A 374 7.52 2.17 2.82
CA ARG A 374 8.73 1.39 2.54
C ARG A 374 9.67 1.27 3.74
N GLN A 375 9.78 2.31 4.56
CA GLN A 375 10.78 2.39 5.63
C GLN A 375 10.27 1.92 6.99
N ILE A 376 8.99 2.11 7.27
CA ILE A 376 8.40 1.88 8.60
C ILE A 376 7.60 0.57 8.63
N PHE A 377 6.98 0.19 7.52
CA PHE A 377 6.19 -1.05 7.42
C PHE A 377 7.00 -2.19 6.80
N GLY A 378 8.30 -2.23 7.11
CA GLY A 378 9.20 -3.34 6.76
C GLY A 378 9.07 -4.55 7.68
N GLY A 379 8.29 -4.44 8.77
CA GLY A 379 8.09 -5.48 9.78
C GLY A 379 9.16 -5.54 10.86
N ASP A 380 10.18 -4.69 10.81
CA ASP A 380 11.28 -4.65 11.79
C ASP A 380 10.88 -4.00 13.12
N ARG A 381 9.75 -3.28 13.14
CA ARG A 381 9.24 -2.54 14.31
C ARG A 381 7.86 -3.01 14.66
N THR A 382 7.50 -2.94 15.94
CA THR A 382 6.10 -3.13 16.33
C THR A 382 5.24 -1.98 15.81
N LEU A 383 3.93 -2.18 15.71
CA LEU A 383 3.00 -1.16 15.22
C LEU A 383 3.08 0.10 16.09
N ARG A 384 3.22 -0.05 17.41
CA ARG A 384 3.42 1.07 18.34
C ARG A 384 4.68 1.87 18.01
N GLN A 385 5.80 1.18 17.79
CA GLN A 385 7.07 1.80 17.42
C GLN A 385 6.99 2.47 16.05
N ALA A 386 6.35 1.82 15.08
CA ALA A 386 6.12 2.33 13.74
C ALA A 386 5.31 3.64 13.74
N ILE A 387 4.23 3.69 14.53
CA ILE A 387 3.41 4.91 14.68
C ILE A 387 4.22 6.02 15.35
N THR A 388 4.94 5.71 16.43
CA THR A 388 5.73 6.70 17.18
C THR A 388 6.89 7.27 16.36
N ALA A 389 7.59 6.43 15.58
CA ALA A 389 8.76 6.83 14.80
C ALA A 389 8.42 7.47 13.44
N SER A 390 7.14 7.67 13.12
CA SER A 390 6.71 8.09 11.79
C SER A 390 6.86 9.58 11.54
N VAL A 391 7.49 9.92 10.41
CA VAL A 391 7.69 11.30 9.94
C VAL A 391 6.39 12.01 9.51
N LEU A 392 5.27 11.29 9.40
CA LEU A 392 3.96 11.86 9.09
C LEU A 392 3.25 12.42 10.33
N GLY A 393 3.75 12.08 11.53
CA GLY A 393 3.08 12.37 12.79
C GLY A 393 1.95 11.37 13.09
N ARG A 394 1.71 11.13 14.38
CA ARG A 394 0.78 10.11 14.89
C ARG A 394 -0.61 10.13 14.21
N PRO A 395 -1.31 11.27 14.03
CA PRO A 395 -2.65 11.27 13.42
C PRO A 395 -2.68 10.76 11.98
N ARG A 396 -1.69 11.13 11.17
CA ARG A 396 -1.63 10.73 9.76
C ARG A 396 -1.19 9.28 9.63
N THR A 397 -0.25 8.84 10.45
CA THR A 397 0.24 7.45 10.43
C THR A 397 -0.83 6.46 10.85
N VAL A 398 -1.63 6.76 11.87
CA VAL A 398 -2.74 5.89 12.30
C VAL A 398 -3.77 5.71 11.18
N ARG A 399 -4.17 6.82 10.53
CA ARG A 399 -5.09 6.78 9.38
C ARG A 399 -4.51 5.98 8.23
N LEU A 400 -3.23 6.19 7.91
CA LEU A 400 -2.53 5.44 6.88
C LEU A 400 -2.52 3.93 7.18
N VAL A 401 -2.20 3.53 8.41
CA VAL A 401 -2.19 2.13 8.82
C VAL A 401 -3.57 1.51 8.60
N LEU A 402 -4.62 2.11 9.16
CA LEU A 402 -5.99 1.59 9.04
C LEU A 402 -6.46 1.52 7.58
N TYR A 403 -6.10 2.53 6.80
CA TYR A 403 -6.40 2.56 5.38
C TYR A 403 -5.70 1.45 4.59
N LEU A 404 -4.41 1.24 4.82
CA LEU A 404 -3.68 0.16 4.16
C LEU A 404 -4.15 -1.22 4.62
N LEU A 405 -4.58 -1.39 5.88
CA LEU A 405 -5.23 -2.61 6.37
C LEU A 405 -6.56 -2.86 5.63
N ALA A 406 -7.39 -1.83 5.51
CA ALA A 406 -8.67 -1.91 4.79
C ALA A 406 -8.47 -2.26 3.30
N ALA A 407 -7.42 -1.70 2.68
CA ALA A 407 -7.04 -1.99 1.30
C ALA A 407 -6.29 -3.32 1.14
N ARG A 408 -6.06 -4.10 2.21
CA ARG A 408 -5.24 -5.33 2.21
C ARG A 408 -3.83 -5.12 1.64
N ALA A 409 -3.31 -3.90 1.77
CA ALA A 409 -1.95 -3.50 1.39
C ALA A 409 -0.96 -3.62 2.55
N LEU A 410 -1.47 -3.75 3.78
CA LEU A 410 -0.69 -3.96 4.99
C LEU A 410 -1.21 -5.21 5.73
N GLU A 411 -0.29 -5.96 6.30
CA GLU A 411 -0.55 -7.14 7.13
C GLU A 411 0.12 -6.96 8.50
N LEU A 412 -0.47 -7.53 9.55
CA LEU A 412 0.06 -7.48 10.91
C LEU A 412 0.54 -8.87 11.32
N HIS A 413 1.83 -8.99 11.63
CA HIS A 413 2.48 -10.25 11.96
C HIS A 413 2.80 -10.35 13.46
N VAL A 414 2.89 -11.56 14.01
CA VAL A 414 3.22 -11.76 15.44
C VAL A 414 4.72 -11.55 15.69
N ASP A 415 5.54 -12.03 14.76
CA ASP A 415 6.99 -12.00 14.85
C ASP A 415 7.57 -10.97 13.87
N PRO A 416 8.76 -10.40 14.14
CA PRO A 416 9.52 -9.63 13.15
C PRO A 416 9.98 -10.54 12.00
N PRO A 417 10.32 -9.99 10.82
CA PRO A 417 10.83 -10.79 9.73
C PRO A 417 12.19 -11.35 10.15
N ALA A 418 12.39 -12.64 9.84
CA ALA A 418 13.66 -13.36 10.00
C ALA A 418 14.86 -12.64 9.35
N SER A 419 14.63 -11.67 8.47
CA SER A 419 15.68 -10.90 7.79
C SER A 419 15.80 -9.45 8.25
N SER A 420 15.21 -9.06 9.40
CA SER A 420 15.31 -7.67 9.85
C SER A 420 16.78 -7.29 10.08
N SER A 421 17.25 -6.25 9.38
CA SER A 421 18.63 -5.75 9.53
C SER A 421 18.90 -5.29 10.96
N GLN A 422 17.87 -4.79 11.63
CA GLN A 422 17.92 -4.39 13.03
C GLN A 422 18.10 -5.59 13.97
N GLY A 423 17.31 -6.66 13.80
CA GLY A 423 17.49 -7.86 14.60
C GLY A 423 18.87 -8.49 14.40
N ARG A 424 19.41 -8.48 13.16
CA ARG A 424 20.79 -8.93 12.91
C ARG A 424 21.82 -8.07 13.62
N LYS A 425 21.63 -6.73 13.64
CA LYS A 425 22.52 -5.82 14.39
C LYS A 425 22.47 -6.09 15.89
N GLU A 426 21.29 -6.28 16.46
CA GLU A 426 21.11 -6.56 17.88
C GLU A 426 21.77 -7.89 18.28
N ILE A 427 21.60 -8.94 17.48
CA ILE A 427 22.26 -10.23 17.74
C ILE A 427 23.77 -10.13 17.56
N ALA A 428 24.25 -9.38 16.56
CA ALA A 428 25.67 -9.12 16.38
C ALA A 428 26.28 -8.31 17.54
N GLU A 429 25.53 -7.36 18.11
CA GLU A 429 25.94 -6.61 19.30
C GLU A 429 25.96 -7.50 20.54
N GLN A 430 24.93 -8.33 20.74
CA GLN A 430 24.92 -9.33 21.81
C GLN A 430 26.08 -10.32 21.70
N HIS A 431 26.41 -10.79 20.49
CA HIS A 431 27.59 -11.63 20.27
C HIS A 431 28.87 -10.92 20.72
N ARG A 432 29.07 -9.66 20.31
CA ARG A 432 30.24 -8.88 20.74
C ARG A 432 30.30 -8.72 22.26
N THR A 433 29.17 -8.45 22.91
CA THR A 433 29.09 -8.34 24.36
C THR A 433 29.42 -9.65 25.06
N ILE A 434 28.88 -10.78 24.60
CA ILE A 434 29.11 -12.11 25.19
C ILE A 434 30.55 -12.57 24.94
N GLU A 435 31.13 -12.26 23.78
CA GLU A 435 32.49 -12.60 23.40
C GLU A 435 33.52 -12.02 24.38
N VAL A 436 33.33 -10.77 24.82
CA VAL A 436 34.23 -10.10 25.77
C VAL A 436 33.96 -10.40 27.26
N GLN A 437 32.79 -10.97 27.58
CA GLN A 437 32.42 -11.33 28.94
C GLN A 437 33.14 -12.58 29.44
N ASP A 438 33.39 -12.64 30.75
CA ASP A 438 33.87 -13.86 31.41
C ASP A 438 32.78 -14.93 31.51
N TYR A 439 33.13 -16.18 31.82
CA TYR A 439 32.21 -17.31 31.80
C TYR A 439 31.05 -17.16 32.80
N PHE A 440 31.24 -16.52 33.95
CA PHE A 440 30.15 -16.27 34.90
C PHE A 440 29.19 -15.22 34.35
N GLN A 441 29.72 -14.13 33.78
CA GLN A 441 28.95 -13.07 33.14
C GLN A 441 28.16 -13.57 31.92
N ARG A 442 28.77 -14.43 31.07
CA ARG A 442 28.11 -15.02 29.90
C ARG A 442 26.84 -15.80 30.27
N LEU A 443 26.88 -16.54 31.38
CA LEU A 443 25.74 -17.29 31.91
C LEU A 443 24.80 -16.44 32.79
N GLY A 444 25.14 -15.17 33.06
CA GLY A 444 24.35 -14.28 33.90
C GLY A 444 24.33 -14.66 35.38
N VAL A 445 25.42 -15.24 35.90
CA VAL A 445 25.54 -15.68 37.30
C VAL A 445 26.68 -14.97 38.04
N ALA A 446 26.59 -14.88 39.37
CA ALA A 446 27.64 -14.30 40.20
C ALA A 446 28.80 -15.28 40.41
N TYR A 447 30.01 -14.78 40.70
CA TYR A 447 31.17 -15.64 41.00
C TYR A 447 30.95 -16.55 42.22
N THR A 448 30.06 -16.15 43.14
CA THR A 448 29.70 -16.88 44.36
C THR A 448 28.50 -17.82 44.19
N VAL A 449 28.06 -18.04 42.94
CA VAL A 449 26.94 -18.94 42.62
C VAL A 449 27.22 -20.39 43.05
N HIS A 450 26.19 -21.07 43.52
CA HIS A 450 26.25 -22.49 43.85
C HIS A 450 26.37 -23.34 42.56
N PRO A 451 27.13 -24.46 42.56
CA PRO A 451 27.30 -25.30 41.37
C PRO A 451 25.97 -25.73 40.72
N ASP A 452 24.98 -26.10 41.53
CA ASP A 452 23.66 -26.56 41.04
C ASP A 452 22.86 -25.49 40.28
N GLU A 453 23.20 -24.20 40.41
CA GLU A 453 22.51 -23.12 39.70
C GLU A 453 23.10 -22.84 38.30
N ILE A 454 24.29 -23.39 38.02
CA ILE A 454 25.00 -23.13 36.76
C ILE A 454 24.25 -23.75 35.57
N LEU A 455 23.80 -25.00 35.69
CA LEU A 455 23.06 -25.68 34.62
C LEU A 455 21.69 -25.01 34.35
N PRO A 456 20.85 -24.68 35.35
CA PRO A 456 19.63 -23.90 35.13
C PRO A 456 19.88 -22.52 34.50
N ALA A 457 20.95 -21.82 34.89
CA ALA A 457 21.31 -20.55 34.28
C ALA A 457 21.71 -20.71 32.81
N PHE A 458 22.55 -21.70 32.50
CA PHE A 458 22.91 -22.07 31.14
C PHE A 458 21.67 -22.40 30.30
N ASN A 459 20.79 -23.29 30.76
CA ASN A 459 19.60 -23.70 29.99
C ASN A 459 18.69 -22.51 29.66
N ARG A 460 18.46 -21.60 30.62
CA ARG A 460 17.69 -20.37 30.37
C ARG A 460 18.35 -19.51 29.31
N ARG A 461 19.67 -19.31 29.40
CA ARG A 461 20.40 -18.45 28.47
C ARG A 461 20.55 -19.08 27.08
N ALA A 462 20.77 -20.39 27.00
CA ALA A 462 20.90 -21.13 25.75
C ALA A 462 19.57 -21.18 24.98
N ALA A 463 18.42 -21.25 25.68
CA ALA A 463 17.10 -21.22 25.05
C ALA A 463 16.87 -19.97 24.18
N ASP A 464 17.45 -18.82 24.56
CA ASP A 464 17.36 -17.58 23.79
C ASP A 464 18.03 -17.69 22.40
N PHE A 465 19.02 -18.58 22.24
CA PHE A 465 19.85 -18.73 21.04
C PHE A 465 19.76 -20.11 20.37
N ALA A 466 18.95 -21.03 20.91
CA ALA A 466 18.77 -22.37 20.40
C ALA A 466 18.14 -22.40 18.99
N ALA A 467 18.29 -23.53 18.29
CA ALA A 467 17.66 -23.74 16.99
C ALA A 467 16.13 -23.49 17.07
N GLY A 468 15.64 -22.58 16.21
CA GLY A 468 14.22 -22.15 16.19
C GLY A 468 13.88 -20.98 17.13
N SER A 469 14.80 -20.57 18.01
CA SER A 469 14.62 -19.36 18.82
C SER A 469 14.46 -18.12 17.93
N PRO A 470 13.86 -17.02 18.45
CA PRO A 470 13.77 -15.77 17.71
C PRO A 470 15.14 -15.27 17.21
N ALA A 471 16.19 -15.37 18.04
CA ALA A 471 17.53 -14.96 17.64
C ALA A 471 18.06 -15.84 16.50
N HIS A 472 17.93 -17.16 16.61
CA HIS A 472 18.36 -18.08 15.57
C HIS A 472 17.60 -17.88 14.25
N ARG A 473 16.30 -17.54 14.30
CA ARG A 473 15.52 -17.22 13.10
C ARG A 473 16.01 -15.96 12.39
N VAL A 474 16.59 -15.01 13.13
CA VAL A 474 17.07 -13.73 12.57
C VAL A 474 18.49 -13.84 11.99
N ASP A 475 19.38 -14.50 12.73
CA ASP A 475 20.76 -14.77 12.33
C ASP A 475 21.25 -16.08 12.94
N ALA A 476 20.95 -17.18 12.24
CA ALA A 476 21.32 -18.53 12.68
C ALA A 476 22.83 -18.65 12.96
N HIS A 477 23.67 -18.07 12.10
CA HIS A 477 25.12 -18.19 12.23
C HIS A 477 25.63 -17.49 13.50
N THR A 478 25.19 -16.26 13.75
CA THR A 478 25.61 -15.52 14.95
C THR A 478 25.02 -16.14 16.22
N ALA A 479 23.77 -16.61 16.19
CA ALA A 479 23.15 -17.31 17.32
C ALA A 479 23.88 -18.62 17.68
N GLU A 480 24.26 -19.43 16.68
CA GLU A 480 25.06 -20.65 16.89
C GLU A 480 26.43 -20.34 17.50
N ARG A 481 27.07 -19.23 17.09
CA ARG A 481 28.33 -18.79 17.71
C ARG A 481 28.16 -18.40 19.18
N ILE A 482 27.08 -17.69 19.51
CA ILE A 482 26.74 -17.39 20.91
C ILE A 482 26.52 -18.69 21.68
N GLY A 483 25.76 -19.65 21.12
CA GLY A 483 25.54 -20.96 21.71
C GLY A 483 26.85 -21.66 22.10
N LYS A 484 27.82 -21.71 21.19
CA LYS A 484 29.15 -22.28 21.45
C LYS A 484 29.91 -21.58 22.60
N LEU A 485 29.81 -20.26 22.70
CA LEU A 485 30.43 -19.50 23.81
C LEU A 485 29.77 -19.80 25.16
N LEU A 486 28.47 -20.09 25.16
CA LEU A 486 27.73 -20.52 26.36
C LEU A 486 28.07 -21.95 26.74
N ASP A 487 28.19 -22.87 25.77
CA ASP A 487 28.61 -24.26 25.98
C ASP A 487 30.02 -24.33 26.59
N GLU A 488 30.95 -23.52 26.08
CA GLU A 488 32.31 -23.39 26.62
C GLU A 488 32.29 -22.93 28.09
N ALA A 489 31.49 -21.90 28.39
CA ALA A 489 31.35 -21.37 29.75
C ALA A 489 30.76 -22.44 30.68
N GLN A 490 29.71 -23.15 30.27
CA GLN A 490 29.09 -24.23 31.03
C GLN A 490 30.09 -25.36 31.30
N LEU A 491 30.85 -25.79 30.29
CA LEU A 491 31.81 -26.88 30.42
C LEU A 491 32.87 -26.56 31.47
N VAL A 492 33.44 -25.36 31.42
CA VAL A 492 34.46 -24.92 32.40
C VAL A 492 33.87 -24.74 33.79
N LEU A 493 32.65 -24.20 33.87
CA LEU A 493 31.99 -23.92 35.13
C LEU A 493 31.29 -25.12 35.76
N THR A 494 31.14 -26.26 35.09
CA THR A 494 30.48 -27.45 35.67
C THR A 494 31.43 -28.24 36.59
N ALA A 495 32.68 -28.45 36.17
CA ALA A 495 33.67 -29.19 36.96
C ALA A 495 34.26 -28.32 38.08
N ALA A 496 34.26 -28.80 39.33
CA ALA A 496 34.73 -28.05 40.50
C ALA A 496 36.19 -27.57 40.37
N THR A 497 37.07 -28.44 39.87
CA THR A 497 38.50 -28.12 39.67
C THR A 497 38.71 -27.04 38.60
N SER A 498 38.02 -27.14 37.46
CA SER A 498 38.07 -26.14 36.37
C SER A 498 37.47 -24.81 36.79
N ARG A 499 36.33 -24.83 37.49
CA ARG A 499 35.65 -23.64 38.03
C ARG A 499 36.53 -22.90 39.03
N ARG A 500 37.19 -23.60 39.96
CA ARG A 500 38.14 -23.01 40.92
C ARG A 500 39.31 -22.34 40.20
N ARG A 501 39.98 -23.04 39.28
CA ARG A 501 41.09 -22.49 38.49
C ARG A 501 40.67 -21.24 37.70
N TYR A 502 39.45 -21.26 37.14
CA TYR A 502 38.93 -20.11 36.41
C TYR A 502 38.65 -18.91 37.33
N ARG A 503 38.07 -19.12 38.51
CA ARG A 503 37.87 -18.07 39.53
C ARG A 503 39.20 -17.45 39.94
N GLU A 504 40.21 -18.27 40.19
CA GLU A 504 41.55 -17.83 40.56
C GLU A 504 42.16 -16.93 39.48
N ARG A 505 42.04 -17.34 38.21
CA ARG A 505 42.52 -16.55 37.07
C ARG A 505 41.83 -15.19 36.93
N VAL A 506 40.50 -15.13 37.14
CA VAL A 506 39.71 -13.91 36.90
C VAL A 506 39.71 -12.96 38.10
N LEU A 507 39.60 -13.50 39.32
CA LEU A 507 39.47 -12.71 40.54
C LEU A 507 40.82 -12.46 41.23
N GLY A 508 41.76 -13.39 41.10
CA GLY A 508 42.96 -13.46 41.93
C GLY A 508 42.68 -14.06 43.31
N GLU A 509 43.75 -14.58 43.93
CA GLU A 509 43.69 -15.30 45.20
C GLU A 509 43.14 -14.43 46.35
N GLU A 510 43.53 -13.15 46.42
CA GLU A 510 43.09 -12.21 47.46
C GLU A 510 41.58 -11.98 47.44
N LYS A 511 40.97 -11.80 46.26
CA LYS A 511 39.52 -11.63 46.14
C LYS A 511 38.78 -12.93 46.45
N MET A 512 39.35 -14.08 46.10
CA MET A 512 38.76 -15.38 46.46
C MET A 512 38.71 -15.55 47.98
N LYS A 513 39.80 -15.26 48.70
CA LYS A 513 39.85 -15.27 50.17
C LYS A 513 38.82 -14.32 50.78
N LEU A 514 38.68 -13.12 50.22
CA LEU A 514 37.67 -12.16 50.67
C LEU A 514 36.25 -12.69 50.49
N PHE A 515 35.92 -13.25 49.31
CA PHE A 515 34.60 -13.85 49.08
C PHE A 515 34.34 -15.05 49.97
N ALA A 516 35.33 -15.92 50.18
CA ALA A 516 35.24 -17.06 51.10
C ALA A 516 34.90 -16.59 52.53
N LYS A 517 35.57 -15.53 53.01
CA LYS A 517 35.29 -14.94 54.32
C LYS A 517 33.85 -14.41 54.42
N VAL A 518 33.39 -13.63 53.45
CA VAL A 518 32.01 -13.09 53.44
C VAL A 518 30.97 -14.21 53.38
N LEU A 519 31.21 -15.25 52.59
CA LEU A 519 30.30 -16.39 52.53
C LEU A 519 30.31 -17.20 53.82
N LYS A 520 31.44 -17.30 54.51
CA LYS A 520 31.55 -17.97 55.82
C LYS A 520 30.68 -17.29 56.87
N GLU A 521 30.75 -15.96 56.97
CA GLU A 521 29.88 -15.18 57.88
C GLU A 521 28.40 -15.40 57.55
N ARG A 522 28.04 -15.48 56.25
CA ARG A 522 26.67 -15.79 55.81
C ARG A 522 26.25 -17.23 56.12
N ALA A 523 27.15 -18.19 56.05
CA ALA A 523 26.88 -19.59 56.38
C ALA A 523 26.64 -19.76 57.89
N GLU A 524 27.45 -19.10 58.73
CA GLU A 524 27.26 -19.05 60.18
C GLU A 524 25.90 -18.42 60.54
N PHE A 525 25.53 -17.32 59.87
CA PHE A 525 24.22 -16.71 60.06
C PHE A 525 23.07 -17.65 59.65
N ALA A 526 23.21 -18.38 58.53
CA ALA A 526 22.21 -19.35 58.10
C ALA A 526 22.06 -20.51 59.11
N HIS A 527 23.16 -21.00 59.69
CA HIS A 527 23.12 -21.98 60.79
C HIS A 527 22.38 -21.46 62.01
N LEU A 528 22.64 -20.21 62.43
CA LEU A 528 21.94 -19.58 63.55
C LEU A 528 20.42 -19.46 63.32
N HIS A 529 19.98 -19.33 62.07
CA HIS A 529 18.56 -19.26 61.69
C HIS A 529 17.93 -20.63 61.43
N GLY A 530 18.69 -21.73 61.58
CA GLY A 530 18.20 -23.09 61.32
C GLY A 530 18.08 -23.44 59.83
N ASP A 531 18.55 -22.59 58.92
CA ASP A 531 18.54 -22.82 57.46
C ASP A 531 19.74 -23.68 57.04
N ARG A 532 19.66 -24.97 57.38
CA ARG A 532 20.75 -25.94 57.18
C ARG A 532 21.10 -26.16 55.70
N GLU A 533 20.11 -26.07 54.81
CA GLU A 533 20.34 -26.29 53.38
C GLU A 533 21.16 -25.12 52.79
N ARG A 534 20.74 -23.89 53.09
CA ARG A 534 21.48 -22.70 52.65
C ARG A 534 22.89 -22.66 53.18
N ALA A 535 23.09 -23.03 54.45
CA ALA A 535 24.42 -23.09 55.05
C ALA A 535 25.33 -24.10 54.31
N ARG A 536 24.84 -25.32 54.03
CA ARG A 536 25.59 -26.33 53.24
C ARG A 536 25.94 -25.86 51.83
N ARG A 537 25.02 -25.16 51.18
CA ARG A 537 25.25 -24.58 49.84
C ARG A 537 26.36 -23.53 49.89
N LEU A 538 26.34 -22.65 50.90
CA LEU A 538 27.41 -21.66 51.09
C LEU A 538 28.76 -22.33 51.41
N GLU A 539 28.78 -23.35 52.27
CA GLU A 539 29.98 -24.12 52.62
C GLU A 539 30.62 -24.79 51.40
N THR A 540 29.81 -25.31 50.48
CA THR A 540 30.29 -25.88 49.22
C THR A 540 31.04 -24.84 48.39
N VAL A 541 30.49 -23.63 48.28
CA VAL A 541 31.13 -22.52 47.55
C VAL A 541 32.38 -22.02 48.29
N ILE A 542 32.37 -21.96 49.62
CA ILE A 542 33.53 -21.59 50.45
C ILE A 542 34.69 -22.55 50.21
N HIS A 543 34.41 -23.86 50.15
CA HIS A 543 35.43 -24.89 49.91
C HIS A 543 36.09 -24.75 48.52
N GLU A 544 35.35 -24.25 47.52
CA GLU A 544 35.92 -23.98 46.20
C GLU A 544 36.71 -22.68 46.13
N LEU A 545 36.41 -21.72 47.01
CA LEU A 545 37.08 -20.42 47.08
C LEU A 545 38.30 -20.40 48.01
N SER A 546 38.41 -21.39 48.91
CA SER A 546 39.53 -21.58 49.84
C SER A 546 40.52 -22.59 49.27
#